data_AF-A0A416HAW4-F1
#
_entry.id   AF-A0A416HAW4-F1
#
_cell.length_a   1.000
_cell.length_b   1.000
_cell.length_c   1.000
_cell.angle_alpha   90.00
_cell.angle_beta   90.00
_cell.angle_gamma   90.00
#
_symmetry.space_group_name_H-M   'P 1'
#
loop_
_entity.id
_entity.type
_entity.pdbx_description
1 polymer ?
#
loop_
_entity_poly.entity_id
_entity_poly.type
_entity_poly.pdbx_seq_one_letter_code
_entity_poly.pdbx_strand_id
1 'polypeptide(L)'
;GTSYDLSVSEGASPLTLAKNQWGDDYIADILFQVPDVIADKSKVQAAKPVVQVTMKINSISSDTGSIHAMLYAQDSSYNWNNSKAVDVSAGKEITVSYDLSSMSWKETTLAKLGIRFADDAVNTSSISYTITSATVTVNSSDSGSAGGSEGGTTADGLDAGAREDASRYSAEVTQHPHDQWYSEYTFSITNHTSSAVSKVQMVLPTSAEPENFQSFESINVVYNKTVGGLIVYYAGEIGAGATVTIGGKVGFKPSSVTLGTPYVRAVNCNPPKGEGTSGGELKYTLTGQLKDTPYAETPVGKHGRLHLAKVDGYGNAPVIVDQYGKPFQMRGA
;
A
#
# COMPACT_ATOMS: atom_id res chain seq x y z
N GLY A 1 -12.37 -4.25 2.18
CA GLY A 1 -12.57 -4.32 3.63
C GLY A 1 -11.89 -3.15 4.32
N THR A 2 -12.19 -2.91 5.60
CA THR A 2 -11.50 -1.92 6.45
C THR A 2 -10.24 -2.55 7.03
N SER A 3 -9.10 -1.87 6.94
CA SER A 3 -7.80 -2.34 7.47
C SER A 3 -7.48 -1.68 8.80
N TYR A 4 -6.90 -2.45 9.73
CA TYR A 4 -6.47 -2.00 11.05
C TYR A 4 -5.05 -2.47 11.32
N ASP A 5 -4.21 -1.57 11.85
CA ASP A 5 -2.85 -1.92 12.25
C ASP A 5 -2.85 -2.82 13.49
N LEU A 6 -1.97 -3.82 13.47
CA LEU A 6 -1.74 -4.72 14.59
C LEU A 6 -0.58 -4.21 15.43
N SER A 7 -0.82 -4.05 16.73
CA SER A 7 0.21 -3.68 17.69
C SER A 7 0.83 -4.92 18.30
N VAL A 8 2.16 -4.96 18.39
CA VAL A 8 2.89 -6.03 19.08
C VAL A 8 2.62 -5.94 20.59
N SER A 9 2.19 -7.04 21.20
CA SER A 9 2.04 -7.18 22.65
C SER A 9 3.26 -7.85 23.29
N GLU A 10 3.84 -8.87 22.64
CA GLU A 10 5.00 -9.60 23.13
C GLU A 10 5.92 -10.01 21.97
N GLY A 11 7.17 -10.33 22.32
CA GLY A 11 8.21 -10.66 21.35
C GLY A 11 8.77 -9.39 20.73
N ALA A 12 9.66 -8.71 21.46
CA ALA A 12 10.43 -7.60 20.92
C ALA A 12 11.66 -8.13 20.17
N SER A 13 12.09 -7.44 19.12
CA SER A 13 13.34 -7.76 18.45
C SER A 13 14.54 -7.40 19.34
N PRO A 14 15.57 -8.26 19.45
CA PRO A 14 15.66 -9.59 18.85
C PRO A 14 14.94 -10.67 19.68
N LEU A 15 14.44 -11.69 18.99
CA LEU A 15 13.83 -12.90 19.58
C LEU A 15 14.84 -14.04 19.59
N THR A 16 14.87 -14.86 20.63
CA THR A 16 15.71 -16.08 20.68
C THR A 16 14.84 -17.31 20.55
N LEU A 17 15.17 -18.18 19.59
CA LEU A 17 14.56 -19.50 19.46
C LEU A 17 14.85 -20.34 20.71
N ALA A 18 13.80 -20.92 21.28
CA ALA A 18 13.90 -21.77 22.46
C ALA A 18 13.15 -23.08 22.22
N LYS A 19 13.59 -24.16 22.90
CA LYS A 19 12.97 -25.47 22.75
C LYS A 19 11.47 -25.37 23.07
N ASN A 20 10.63 -25.80 22.12
CA ASN A 20 9.20 -25.92 22.34
C ASN A 20 8.95 -26.97 23.43
N GLN A 21 8.18 -26.63 24.45
CA GLN A 21 7.89 -27.57 25.54
C GLN A 21 6.91 -28.69 25.14
N TRP A 22 6.27 -28.58 23.96
CA TRP A 22 5.30 -29.54 23.45
C TRP A 22 5.73 -30.22 22.14
N GLY A 23 6.94 -29.96 21.66
CA GLY A 23 7.46 -30.48 20.40
C GLY A 23 8.98 -30.63 20.43
N ASP A 24 9.54 -31.14 19.33
CA ASP A 24 10.99 -31.25 19.15
C ASP A 24 11.59 -30.01 18.46
N ASP A 25 10.73 -29.10 18.00
CA ASP A 25 11.07 -27.83 17.35
C ASP A 25 11.56 -26.76 18.33
N TYR A 26 12.28 -25.78 17.81
CA TYR A 26 12.69 -24.58 18.52
C TYR A 26 11.92 -23.39 17.97
N ILE A 27 11.28 -22.62 18.85
CA ILE A 27 10.30 -21.61 18.48
C ILE A 27 10.58 -20.27 19.14
N ALA A 28 10.12 -19.21 18.49
CA ALA A 28 9.97 -17.88 19.08
C ALA A 28 8.74 -17.20 18.48
N ASP A 29 7.99 -16.50 19.33
CA ASP A 29 6.72 -15.90 18.94
C ASP A 29 6.79 -14.36 18.99
N ILE A 30 6.17 -13.72 18.00
CA ILE A 30 5.69 -12.35 18.09
C ILE A 30 4.20 -12.42 18.34
N LEU A 31 3.70 -11.83 19.43
CA LEU A 31 2.27 -11.75 19.70
C LEU A 31 1.74 -10.37 19.33
N PHE A 32 0.55 -10.34 18.76
CA PHE A 32 -0.20 -9.12 18.52
C PHE A 32 -1.34 -8.98 19.51
N GLN A 33 -1.68 -7.73 19.84
CA GLN A 33 -2.94 -7.42 20.47
C GLN A 33 -4.07 -7.79 19.50
N VAL A 34 -5.04 -8.58 19.98
CA VAL A 34 -6.21 -8.97 19.20
C VAL A 34 -7.16 -7.78 19.10
N PRO A 35 -7.40 -7.20 17.91
CA PRO A 35 -8.33 -6.10 17.77
C PRO A 35 -9.78 -6.55 17.99
N ASP A 36 -10.61 -5.66 18.52
CA ASP A 36 -12.02 -5.96 18.81
C ASP A 36 -12.77 -6.49 17.57
N VAL A 37 -12.44 -5.97 16.39
CA VAL A 37 -13.06 -6.33 15.10
C VAL A 37 -12.87 -7.79 14.68
N ILE A 38 -11.96 -8.53 15.33
CA ILE A 38 -11.74 -9.96 15.12
C ILE A 38 -11.75 -10.77 16.43
N ALA A 39 -12.19 -10.18 17.53
CA ALA A 39 -12.04 -10.76 18.87
C ALA A 39 -12.86 -12.03 19.09
N ASP A 40 -13.85 -12.32 18.23
CA ASP A 40 -14.68 -13.51 18.36
C ASP A 40 -15.11 -14.08 16.99
N LYS A 41 -15.57 -15.33 17.05
CA LYS A 41 -16.01 -16.13 15.92
C LYS A 41 -17.11 -15.44 15.10
N SER A 42 -18.06 -14.75 15.74
CA SER A 42 -19.15 -14.10 15.02
C SER A 42 -18.63 -12.97 14.15
N LYS A 43 -17.70 -12.16 14.69
CA LYS A 43 -17.05 -11.08 13.94
C LYS A 43 -16.17 -11.62 12.82
N VAL A 44 -15.40 -12.69 13.08
CA VAL A 44 -14.58 -13.34 12.05
C VAL A 44 -15.44 -13.97 10.94
N GLN A 45 -16.57 -14.59 11.26
CA GLN A 45 -17.47 -15.17 10.26
C GLN A 45 -18.22 -14.11 9.45
N ALA A 46 -18.67 -13.04 10.11
CA ALA A 46 -19.34 -11.92 9.45
C ALA A 46 -18.39 -11.19 8.52
N ALA A 47 -17.14 -11.00 8.96
CA ALA A 47 -16.21 -10.11 8.28
C ALA A 47 -15.12 -10.81 7.47
N LYS A 48 -14.98 -12.13 7.57
CA LYS A 48 -13.97 -12.93 6.86
C LYS A 48 -12.58 -12.26 6.81
N PRO A 49 -11.98 -11.96 7.96
CA PRO A 49 -10.81 -11.11 8.03
C PRO A 49 -9.52 -11.81 7.59
N VAL A 50 -8.63 -11.06 6.96
CA VAL A 50 -7.29 -11.52 6.56
C VAL A 50 -6.24 -10.74 7.34
N VAL A 51 -5.35 -11.46 8.00
CA VAL A 51 -4.18 -10.90 8.68
C VAL A 51 -2.98 -10.99 7.76
N GLN A 52 -2.21 -9.91 7.64
CA GLN A 52 -0.96 -9.88 6.89
C GLN A 52 0.13 -9.17 7.67
N VAL A 53 1.33 -9.74 7.67
CA VAL A 53 2.51 -9.15 8.31
C VAL A 53 3.68 -9.20 7.34
N THR A 54 4.26 -8.05 7.07
CA THR A 54 5.51 -7.90 6.31
C THR A 54 6.61 -7.45 7.26
N MET A 55 7.75 -8.14 7.23
CA MET A 55 8.89 -7.79 8.06
C MET A 55 10.21 -8.04 7.37
N LYS A 56 11.18 -7.16 7.64
CA LYS A 56 12.58 -7.36 7.27
C LYS A 56 13.29 -8.14 8.37
N ILE A 57 13.89 -9.27 8.00
CA ILE A 57 14.80 -10.02 8.86
C ILE A 57 16.16 -9.35 8.79
N ASN A 58 16.57 -8.70 9.86
CA ASN A 58 17.80 -7.91 9.90
C ASN A 58 19.02 -8.82 10.04
N SER A 59 18.96 -9.80 10.94
CA SER A 59 20.07 -10.73 11.19
C SER A 59 19.56 -11.99 11.90
N ILE A 60 20.27 -13.10 11.70
CA ILE A 60 20.10 -14.36 12.42
C ILE A 60 21.48 -14.74 12.95
N SER A 61 21.62 -14.98 14.26
CA SER A 61 22.95 -15.20 14.87
C SER A 61 23.66 -16.46 14.39
N SER A 62 22.91 -17.50 13.99
CA SER A 62 23.44 -18.73 13.39
C SER A 62 22.45 -19.25 12.35
N ASP A 63 22.48 -18.64 11.15
CA ASP A 63 21.56 -18.98 10.05
C ASP A 63 21.87 -20.38 9.49
N THR A 64 21.05 -21.35 9.86
CA THR A 64 21.08 -22.73 9.37
C THR A 64 20.35 -22.89 8.03
N GLY A 65 19.63 -21.86 7.59
CA GLY A 65 18.75 -21.92 6.42
C GLY A 65 17.47 -22.75 6.62
N SER A 66 17.17 -23.20 7.84
CA SER A 66 16.01 -24.07 8.15
C SER A 66 14.88 -23.35 8.89
N ILE A 67 15.10 -22.09 9.27
CA ILE A 67 14.10 -21.29 9.98
C ILE A 67 12.97 -20.92 9.01
N HIS A 68 11.74 -21.07 9.47
CA HIS A 68 10.56 -20.64 8.76
C HIS A 68 9.61 -19.85 9.68
N ALA A 69 8.78 -18.99 9.09
CA ALA A 69 7.80 -18.18 9.80
C ALA A 69 6.38 -18.50 9.35
N MET A 70 5.43 -18.50 10.29
CA MET A 70 4.01 -18.67 10.01
C MET A 70 3.16 -17.74 10.89
N LEU A 71 2.05 -17.25 10.35
CA LEU A 71 1.00 -16.61 11.16
C LEU A 71 0.20 -17.71 11.84
N TYR A 72 -0.17 -17.48 13.09
CA TYR A 72 -1.05 -18.38 13.82
C TYR A 72 -2.09 -17.62 14.62
N ALA A 73 -3.20 -18.32 14.88
CA ALA A 73 -4.26 -17.85 15.74
C ALA A 73 -4.74 -19.00 16.65
N GLN A 74 -5.15 -18.67 17.86
CA GLN A 74 -5.73 -19.62 18.81
C GLN A 74 -7.00 -19.06 19.43
N ASP A 75 -8.03 -19.90 19.52
CA ASP A 75 -9.19 -19.59 20.32
C ASP A 75 -8.90 -19.76 21.82
N SER A 76 -9.87 -19.45 22.68
CA SER A 76 -9.72 -19.56 24.13
C SER A 76 -9.53 -20.99 24.65
N SER A 77 -9.69 -22.03 23.83
CA SER A 77 -9.28 -23.42 24.17
C SER A 77 -7.85 -23.75 23.77
N TYR A 78 -7.09 -22.75 23.28
CA TYR A 78 -5.77 -22.92 22.68
C TYR A 78 -5.77 -23.77 21.40
N ASN A 79 -6.90 -23.82 20.66
CA ASN A 79 -6.97 -24.55 19.41
C ASN A 79 -6.08 -23.91 18.34
N TRP A 80 -4.99 -24.59 17.98
CA TRP A 80 -3.99 -24.09 17.06
C TRP A 80 -4.49 -24.06 15.61
N ASN A 81 -4.32 -22.91 14.96
CA ASN A 81 -4.55 -22.73 13.54
C ASN A 81 -3.43 -21.85 12.97
N ASN A 82 -2.95 -22.15 11.76
CA ASN A 82 -1.84 -21.40 11.17
C ASN A 82 -1.92 -21.27 9.65
N SER A 83 -1.20 -20.28 9.13
CA SER A 83 -0.96 -20.10 7.70
C SER A 83 0.05 -21.10 7.16
N LYS A 84 0.22 -21.09 5.83
CA LYS A 84 1.41 -21.66 5.21
C LYS A 84 2.67 -20.98 5.78
N ALA A 85 3.73 -21.77 5.98
CA ALA A 85 5.03 -21.28 6.38
C ALA A 85 5.78 -20.62 5.20
N VAL A 86 6.66 -19.66 5.52
CA VAL A 86 7.59 -19.04 4.58
C VAL A 86 9.03 -19.18 5.09
N ASP A 87 9.98 -19.35 4.17
CA ASP A 87 11.39 -19.46 4.53
C ASP A 87 11.93 -18.13 5.06
N VAL A 88 12.80 -18.21 6.06
CA VAL A 88 13.39 -17.06 6.74
C VAL A 88 14.90 -17.07 6.53
N SER A 89 15.45 -15.93 6.11
CA SER A 89 16.90 -15.76 5.97
C SER A 89 17.32 -14.33 6.30
N ALA A 90 18.53 -14.17 6.80
CA ALA A 90 19.05 -12.84 7.14
C ALA A 90 19.07 -11.88 5.94
N GLY A 91 18.70 -10.62 6.17
CA GLY A 91 18.67 -9.56 5.17
C GLY A 91 17.46 -9.57 4.23
N LYS A 92 16.59 -10.57 4.31
CA LYS A 92 15.40 -10.70 3.46
C LYS A 92 14.17 -10.06 4.09
N GLU A 93 13.28 -9.55 3.24
CA GLU A 93 11.92 -9.23 3.62
C GLU A 93 11.03 -10.44 3.38
N ILE A 94 10.14 -10.72 4.32
CA ILE A 94 9.14 -11.78 4.24
C ILE A 94 7.76 -11.19 4.45
N THR A 95 6.76 -11.79 3.80
CA THR A 95 5.35 -11.49 4.03
C THR A 95 4.61 -12.78 4.35
N VAL A 96 3.87 -12.78 5.44
CA VAL A 96 3.04 -13.90 5.88
C VAL A 96 1.60 -13.45 5.94
N SER A 97 0.67 -14.28 5.46
CA SER A 97 -0.76 -13.94 5.38
C SER A 97 -1.63 -15.10 5.88
N TYR A 98 -2.69 -14.80 6.63
CA TYR A 98 -3.63 -15.78 7.14
C TYR A 98 -5.08 -15.30 7.03
N ASP A 99 -5.91 -16.08 6.33
CA ASP A 99 -7.36 -15.88 6.30
C ASP A 99 -8.00 -16.53 7.53
N LEU A 100 -8.46 -15.71 8.47
CA LEU A 100 -9.04 -16.18 9.73
C LEU A 100 -10.41 -16.83 9.52
N SER A 101 -11.08 -16.67 8.37
CA SER A 101 -12.32 -17.38 8.08
C SER A 101 -12.11 -18.89 7.92
N SER A 102 -10.88 -19.31 7.62
CA SER A 102 -10.48 -20.72 7.56
C SER A 102 -10.22 -21.35 8.94
N MET A 103 -10.22 -20.54 10.00
CA MET A 103 -9.93 -21.00 11.35
C MET A 103 -10.99 -22.01 11.82
N SER A 104 -10.52 -23.14 12.33
CA SER A 104 -11.36 -24.11 13.02
C SER A 104 -11.53 -23.66 14.48
N TRP A 105 -12.76 -23.42 14.88
CA TRP A 105 -13.11 -22.92 16.21
C TRP A 105 -13.62 -24.06 17.09
N LYS A 106 -13.00 -24.25 18.26
CA LYS A 106 -13.53 -25.05 19.37
C LYS A 106 -14.28 -24.18 20.38
N GLU A 107 -13.81 -22.95 20.58
CA GLU A 107 -14.47 -21.92 21.39
C GLU A 107 -14.79 -20.68 20.55
N THR A 108 -15.40 -19.65 21.13
CA THR A 108 -15.87 -18.47 20.37
C THR A 108 -14.93 -17.28 20.41
N THR A 109 -14.01 -17.19 21.37
CA THR A 109 -13.15 -16.01 21.56
C THR A 109 -11.78 -16.24 20.96
N LEU A 110 -11.25 -15.28 20.20
CA LEU A 110 -9.88 -15.30 19.71
C LEU A 110 -8.93 -14.86 20.83
N ALA A 111 -8.12 -15.79 21.31
CA ALA A 111 -7.24 -15.57 22.46
C ALA A 111 -5.83 -15.14 22.06
N LYS A 112 -5.29 -15.68 20.95
CA LYS A 112 -3.95 -15.31 20.45
C LYS A 112 -3.93 -15.11 18.96
N LEU A 113 -3.12 -14.16 18.54
CA LEU A 113 -2.72 -13.91 17.16
C LEU A 113 -1.23 -13.59 17.16
N GLY A 114 -0.45 -14.24 16.31
CA GLY A 114 1.00 -14.03 16.30
C GLY A 114 1.71 -14.56 15.08
N ILE A 115 2.99 -14.23 14.96
CA ILE A 115 3.95 -14.91 14.09
C ILE A 115 4.75 -15.88 14.93
N ARG A 116 4.90 -17.12 14.46
CA ARG A 116 5.85 -18.08 15.01
C ARG A 116 7.00 -18.27 14.05
N PHE A 117 8.22 -18.06 14.54
CA PHE A 117 9.43 -18.61 13.95
C PHE A 117 9.64 -20.01 14.50
N ALA A 118 9.96 -20.97 13.63
CA ALA A 118 10.24 -22.34 14.00
C ALA A 118 11.44 -22.88 13.23
N ASP A 119 12.17 -23.79 13.87
CA ASP A 119 13.21 -24.63 13.28
C ASP A 119 13.08 -26.04 13.87
N ASP A 120 13.09 -27.06 13.01
CA ASP A 120 12.99 -28.47 13.41
C ASP A 120 14.33 -29.02 13.91
N ALA A 121 15.42 -28.27 13.76
CA ALA A 121 16.74 -28.58 14.29
C ALA A 121 16.98 -27.92 15.67
N VAL A 122 18.00 -28.40 16.38
CA VAL A 122 18.47 -27.75 17.62
C VAL A 122 19.00 -26.35 17.29
N ASN A 123 18.19 -25.33 17.56
CA ASN A 123 18.52 -23.96 17.19
C ASN A 123 18.19 -22.95 18.30
N THR A 124 19.21 -22.30 18.85
CA THR A 124 19.07 -21.23 19.84
C THR A 124 19.38 -19.85 19.25
N SER A 125 19.19 -19.68 17.95
CA SER A 125 19.52 -18.45 17.25
C SER A 125 18.67 -17.28 17.71
N SER A 126 19.29 -16.11 17.73
CA SER A 126 18.58 -14.85 17.88
C SER A 126 18.26 -14.25 16.50
N ILE A 127 17.00 -13.94 16.28
CA ILE A 127 16.43 -13.34 15.07
C ILE A 127 16.12 -11.88 15.37
N SER A 128 16.84 -10.96 14.73
CA SER A 128 16.48 -9.54 14.72
C SER A 128 15.63 -9.24 13.50
N TYR A 129 14.57 -8.47 13.69
CA TYR A 129 13.66 -8.09 12.61
C TYR A 129 13.09 -6.69 12.83
N THR A 130 12.55 -6.15 11.75
CA THR A 130 11.76 -4.92 11.74
C THR A 130 10.43 -5.22 11.08
N ILE A 131 9.32 -5.04 11.79
CA ILE A 131 7.99 -5.12 11.17
C ILE A 131 7.82 -3.90 10.29
N THR A 132 7.66 -4.12 8.99
CA THR A 132 7.39 -3.09 7.98
C THR A 132 5.90 -2.77 7.96
N SER A 133 5.05 -3.79 8.07
CA SER A 133 3.60 -3.66 8.25
C SER A 133 3.02 -4.87 8.98
N ALA A 134 1.98 -4.66 9.78
CA ALA A 134 1.18 -5.73 10.37
C ALA A 134 -0.27 -5.25 10.43
N THR A 135 -1.15 -5.88 9.68
CA THR A 135 -2.53 -5.41 9.52
C THR A 135 -3.53 -6.55 9.55
N VAL A 136 -4.76 -6.24 9.96
CA VAL A 136 -5.94 -7.07 9.73
C VAL A 136 -6.95 -6.32 8.88
N THR A 137 -7.41 -6.96 7.80
CA THR A 137 -8.43 -6.43 6.91
C THR A 137 -9.73 -7.18 7.12
N VAL A 138 -10.80 -6.46 7.51
CA VAL A 138 -12.14 -7.01 7.74
C VAL A 138 -13.06 -6.64 6.58
N ASN A 139 -13.82 -7.59 6.04
CA ASN A 139 -14.82 -7.36 4.99
C ASN A 139 -16.20 -7.10 5.63
N SER A 140 -17.11 -6.34 5.00
CA SER A 140 -18.43 -6.06 5.63
C SER A 140 -19.46 -7.15 5.30
N SER A 141 -20.35 -7.46 6.25
CA SER A 141 -21.47 -8.39 6.07
C SER A 141 -22.65 -7.76 5.31
N ASP A 142 -23.13 -8.44 4.27
CA ASP A 142 -23.98 -7.95 3.17
C ASP A 142 -25.29 -7.21 3.53
N SER A 143 -25.57 -6.12 2.81
CA SER A 143 -26.92 -5.65 2.48
C SER A 143 -27.09 -5.64 0.96
N GLY A 144 -28.06 -6.39 0.45
CA GLY A 144 -28.26 -6.65 -0.98
C GLY A 144 -28.40 -5.41 -1.84
N SER A 145 -27.43 -5.22 -2.73
CA SER A 145 -27.61 -4.69 -4.08
C SER A 145 -26.58 -5.41 -4.96
N ALA A 146 -26.99 -5.86 -6.14
CA ALA A 146 -26.12 -6.63 -7.02
C ALA A 146 -24.93 -5.76 -7.48
N GLY A 147 -23.71 -6.25 -7.23
CA GLY A 147 -22.48 -5.77 -7.88
C GLY A 147 -21.41 -5.23 -6.93
N GLY A 148 -20.21 -5.79 -7.03
CA GLY A 148 -18.98 -5.14 -6.56
C GLY A 148 -17.98 -6.09 -5.90
N SER A 149 -17.15 -6.74 -6.71
CA SER A 149 -16.05 -7.60 -6.26
C SER A 149 -14.94 -6.82 -5.54
N GLU A 150 -14.30 -7.52 -4.60
CA GLU A 150 -12.85 -7.52 -4.27
C GLU A 150 -12.16 -6.31 -3.61
N GLY A 151 -11.46 -6.61 -2.50
CA GLY A 151 -10.26 -5.90 -2.06
C GLY A 151 -9.03 -6.76 -2.33
N GLY A 152 -8.78 -7.08 -3.60
CA GLY A 152 -7.48 -7.54 -4.07
C GLY A 152 -6.59 -6.32 -4.32
N THR A 153 -5.31 -6.40 -3.97
CA THR A 153 -4.31 -5.51 -4.58
C THR A 153 -4.36 -5.74 -6.08
N THR A 154 -4.69 -4.72 -6.84
CA THR A 154 -4.60 -4.79 -8.29
C THR A 154 -3.12 -4.82 -8.69
N ALA A 155 -2.83 -5.28 -9.92
CA ALA A 155 -1.48 -5.44 -10.45
C ALA A 155 -0.65 -4.12 -10.56
N ASP A 156 -1.17 -3.03 -10.00
CA ASP A 156 -0.66 -1.66 -9.96
C ASP A 156 -0.18 -1.21 -8.56
N GLY A 157 -0.05 -2.13 -7.60
CA GLY A 157 0.62 -1.87 -6.32
C GLY A 157 -0.07 -0.85 -5.40
N LEU A 158 -1.37 -0.60 -5.62
CA LEU A 158 -2.19 0.26 -4.78
C LEU A 158 -3.29 -0.55 -4.07
N ASP A 159 -3.66 -0.11 -2.87
CA ASP A 159 -4.84 -0.58 -2.14
C ASP A 159 -6.11 -0.27 -2.98
N ALA A 160 -7.11 -1.15 -2.97
CA ALA A 160 -8.37 -0.97 -3.69
C ALA A 160 -9.12 0.32 -3.30
N GLY A 161 -8.81 0.89 -2.13
CA GLY A 161 -9.26 2.20 -1.65
C GLY A 161 -8.36 3.40 -1.98
N ALA A 162 -7.34 3.25 -2.82
CA ALA A 162 -6.48 4.34 -3.29
C ALA A 162 -6.95 4.97 -4.61
N ARG A 163 -7.93 4.37 -5.27
CA ARG A 163 -8.59 4.92 -6.45
C ARG A 163 -9.70 5.87 -6.01
N GLU A 164 -9.94 6.90 -6.80
CA GLU A 164 -11.14 7.71 -6.59
C GLU A 164 -12.37 6.91 -7.03
N ASP A 165 -13.47 7.07 -6.29
CA ASP A 165 -14.72 6.37 -6.58
C ASP A 165 -15.24 6.73 -7.98
N ALA A 166 -15.58 5.73 -8.80
CA ALA A 166 -16.05 5.93 -10.17
C ALA A 166 -17.37 6.73 -10.26
N SER A 167 -18.19 6.70 -9.20
CA SER A 167 -19.40 7.53 -9.08
C SER A 167 -19.08 9.01 -8.82
N ARG A 168 -17.87 9.31 -8.36
CA ARG A 168 -17.40 10.68 -8.09
C ARG A 168 -16.52 11.20 -9.21
N TYR A 169 -15.69 10.34 -9.81
CA TYR A 169 -14.78 10.71 -10.89
C TYR A 169 -14.60 9.55 -11.86
N SER A 170 -14.73 9.82 -13.16
CA SER A 170 -14.48 8.82 -14.20
C SER A 170 -13.44 9.32 -15.19
N ALA A 171 -12.76 8.38 -15.84
CA ALA A 171 -11.83 8.67 -16.92
C ALA A 171 -12.22 7.84 -18.14
N GLU A 172 -11.97 8.37 -19.33
CA GLU A 172 -12.14 7.64 -20.59
C GLU A 172 -10.89 7.75 -21.44
N VAL A 173 -10.70 6.74 -22.28
CA VAL A 173 -9.66 6.72 -23.30
C VAL A 173 -10.34 6.49 -24.65
N THR A 174 -9.98 7.32 -25.63
CA THR A 174 -10.40 7.13 -27.01
C THR A 174 -9.19 6.70 -27.81
N GLN A 175 -9.25 5.51 -28.38
CA GLN A 175 -8.26 5.04 -29.35
C GLN A 175 -8.60 5.58 -30.73
N HIS A 176 -7.58 6.08 -31.42
CA HIS A 176 -7.60 6.51 -32.82
C HIS A 176 -6.68 5.56 -33.60
N PRO A 177 -7.23 4.51 -34.23
CA PRO A 177 -6.44 3.56 -34.99
C PRO A 177 -5.79 4.23 -36.20
N HIS A 178 -4.48 4.04 -36.37
CA HIS A 178 -3.76 4.47 -37.56
C HIS A 178 -3.36 3.26 -38.42
N ASP A 179 -2.53 2.38 -37.88
CA ASP A 179 -2.12 1.13 -38.52
C ASP A 179 -1.71 0.06 -37.47
N GLN A 180 -1.21 -1.10 -37.93
CA GLN A 180 -0.84 -2.21 -37.04
C GLN A 180 0.36 -1.92 -36.12
N TRP A 181 1.15 -0.89 -36.43
CA TRP A 181 2.34 -0.50 -35.70
C TRP A 181 2.10 0.71 -34.80
N TYR A 182 0.98 1.42 -34.99
CA TYR A 182 0.72 2.67 -34.29
C TYR A 182 -0.79 2.96 -34.13
N SER A 183 -1.19 3.32 -32.93
CA SER A 183 -2.46 4.02 -32.67
C SER A 183 -2.22 5.16 -31.69
N GLU A 184 -3.07 6.17 -31.78
CA GLU A 184 -3.05 7.31 -30.88
C GLU A 184 -4.18 7.20 -29.85
N TYR A 185 -3.97 7.76 -28.68
CA TYR A 185 -4.90 7.68 -27.56
C TYR A 185 -5.04 9.07 -26.93
N THR A 186 -6.30 9.52 -26.84
CA THR A 186 -6.68 10.76 -26.14
C THR A 186 -7.48 10.42 -24.90
N PHE A 187 -7.47 11.32 -23.91
CA PHE A 187 -8.03 11.05 -22.59
C PHE A 187 -9.04 12.12 -22.18
N SER A 188 -10.07 11.72 -21.44
CA SER A 188 -10.98 12.65 -20.77
C SER A 188 -11.17 12.26 -19.31
N ILE A 189 -11.49 13.25 -18.48
CA ILE A 189 -11.81 13.07 -17.06
C ILE A 189 -13.11 13.80 -16.76
N THR A 190 -14.04 13.15 -16.07
CA THR A 190 -15.30 13.74 -15.60
C THR A 190 -15.31 13.82 -14.08
N ASN A 191 -15.67 14.99 -13.57
CA ASN A 191 -15.93 15.24 -12.15
C ASN A 191 -17.43 15.22 -11.89
N HIS A 192 -17.93 14.17 -11.26
CA HIS A 192 -19.36 14.01 -10.91
C HIS A 192 -19.74 14.69 -9.60
N THR A 193 -18.79 15.32 -8.91
CA THR A 193 -19.02 15.96 -7.61
C THR A 193 -19.54 17.39 -7.75
N SER A 194 -20.07 17.92 -6.65
CA SER A 194 -20.58 19.29 -6.56
C SER A 194 -19.51 20.35 -6.30
N SER A 195 -18.22 20.01 -6.41
CA SER A 195 -17.10 20.94 -6.17
C SER A 195 -16.04 20.79 -7.23
N ALA A 196 -15.39 21.89 -7.59
CA ALA A 196 -14.28 21.86 -8.52
C ALA A 196 -13.10 21.07 -7.92
N VAL A 197 -12.36 20.40 -8.80
CA VAL A 197 -11.11 19.70 -8.45
C VAL A 197 -9.99 20.13 -9.36
N SER A 198 -8.75 20.09 -8.89
CA SER A 198 -7.58 20.48 -9.70
C SER A 198 -6.46 19.46 -9.59
N LYS A 199 -5.50 19.48 -10.52
CA LYS A 199 -4.31 18.62 -10.52
C LYS A 199 -4.67 17.14 -10.32
N VAL A 200 -5.22 16.54 -11.37
CA VAL A 200 -5.77 15.18 -11.35
C VAL A 200 -4.78 14.19 -11.95
N GLN A 201 -4.70 13.00 -11.36
CA GLN A 201 -4.01 11.84 -11.92
C GLN A 201 -5.04 10.81 -12.37
N MET A 202 -4.95 10.36 -13.62
CA MET A 202 -5.66 9.17 -14.08
C MET A 202 -4.67 8.07 -14.49
N VAL A 203 -5.15 6.83 -14.53
CA VAL A 203 -4.38 5.67 -14.96
C VAL A 203 -5.09 5.00 -16.12
N LEU A 204 -4.35 4.69 -17.19
CA LEU A 204 -4.73 3.70 -18.18
C LEU A 204 -3.93 2.42 -17.89
N PRO A 205 -4.57 1.36 -17.37
CA PRO A 205 -3.87 0.10 -17.12
C PRO A 205 -3.37 -0.53 -18.42
N THR A 206 -2.16 -1.07 -18.39
CA THR A 206 -1.56 -1.81 -19.52
C THR A 206 -0.91 -3.09 -19.02
N SER A 207 -1.01 -4.18 -19.78
CA SER A 207 -0.43 -5.48 -19.38
C SER A 207 1.11 -5.48 -19.27
N ALA A 208 1.78 -4.53 -19.91
CA ALA A 208 3.22 -4.32 -19.90
C ALA A 208 3.55 -2.87 -20.32
N GLU A 209 4.83 -2.53 -20.45
CA GLU A 209 5.28 -1.28 -21.06
C GLU A 209 4.94 -1.28 -22.56
N PRO A 210 4.22 -0.25 -23.08
CA PRO A 210 3.88 -0.21 -24.50
C PRO A 210 5.10 -0.02 -25.41
N GLU A 211 5.20 -0.82 -26.48
CA GLU A 211 6.24 -0.65 -27.50
C GLU A 211 6.03 0.65 -28.29
N ASN A 212 7.11 1.37 -28.58
CA ASN A 212 7.11 2.66 -29.28
C ASN A 212 6.25 3.73 -28.58
N PHE A 213 6.21 3.72 -27.25
CA PHE A 213 5.49 4.72 -26.47
C PHE A 213 6.02 6.14 -26.75
N GLN A 214 5.12 7.02 -27.18
CA GLN A 214 5.39 8.42 -27.50
C GLN A 214 4.29 9.32 -26.95
N SER A 215 4.65 10.53 -26.56
CA SER A 215 3.72 11.57 -26.09
C SER A 215 3.82 12.81 -26.98
N PHE A 216 2.69 13.39 -27.34
CA PHE A 216 2.59 14.55 -28.23
C PHE A 216 1.81 15.68 -27.56
N GLU A 217 2.06 16.92 -28.01
CA GLU A 217 1.25 18.09 -27.64
C GLU A 217 1.19 18.36 -26.12
N SER A 218 2.36 18.32 -25.47
CA SER A 218 2.57 18.67 -24.05
C SER A 218 1.76 17.85 -23.02
N ILE A 219 1.17 16.72 -23.42
CA ILE A 219 0.56 15.80 -22.46
C ILE A 219 1.61 15.30 -21.46
N ASN A 220 1.30 15.36 -20.17
CA ASN A 220 2.17 14.83 -19.13
C ASN A 220 1.73 13.41 -18.78
N VAL A 221 2.57 12.45 -19.15
CA VAL A 221 2.24 11.03 -19.04
C VAL A 221 3.52 10.22 -18.85
N VAL A 222 3.46 9.20 -18.00
CA VAL A 222 4.57 8.27 -17.78
C VAL A 222 4.05 6.85 -17.69
N TYR A 223 4.79 5.90 -18.28
CA TYR A 223 4.62 4.50 -17.91
C TYR A 223 5.19 4.28 -16.51
N ASN A 224 4.43 3.63 -15.64
CA ASN A 224 4.88 3.26 -14.32
C ASN A 224 4.62 1.76 -14.13
N LYS A 225 5.71 0.99 -14.11
CA LYS A 225 5.68 -0.46 -13.93
C LYS A 225 5.02 -0.90 -12.62
N THR A 226 5.25 -0.15 -11.55
CA THR A 226 4.64 -0.45 -10.24
C THR A 226 3.14 -0.22 -10.28
N VAL A 227 2.69 0.83 -10.98
CA VAL A 227 1.27 1.16 -11.22
C VAL A 227 0.67 0.38 -12.40
N GLY A 228 1.41 -0.53 -13.03
CA GLY A 228 0.87 -1.40 -14.08
C GLY A 228 0.18 -0.64 -15.23
N GLY A 229 0.66 0.55 -15.60
CA GLY A 229 -0.02 1.37 -16.59
C GLY A 229 0.59 2.75 -16.84
N LEU A 230 -0.08 3.50 -17.73
CA LEU A 230 0.23 4.89 -18.02
C LEU A 230 -0.46 5.81 -17.01
N ILE A 231 0.30 6.64 -16.30
CA ILE A 231 -0.22 7.68 -15.42
C ILE A 231 -0.27 8.98 -16.21
N VAL A 232 -1.46 9.54 -16.40
CA VAL A 232 -1.67 10.83 -17.07
C VAL A 232 -1.95 11.90 -16.02
N TYR A 233 -1.24 13.03 -16.11
CA TYR A 233 -1.36 14.16 -15.20
C TYR A 233 -2.06 15.32 -15.88
N TYR A 234 -3.20 15.73 -15.33
CA TYR A 234 -3.92 16.93 -15.74
C TYR A 234 -3.72 18.04 -14.70
N ALA A 235 -2.95 19.07 -15.03
CA ALA A 235 -2.61 20.15 -14.11
C ALA A 235 -3.71 21.22 -13.91
N GLY A 236 -4.75 21.21 -14.76
CA GLY A 236 -5.81 22.20 -14.72
C GLY A 236 -6.87 21.95 -13.65
N GLU A 237 -7.93 22.76 -13.70
CA GLU A 237 -9.14 22.62 -12.88
C GLU A 237 -10.26 21.98 -13.70
N ILE A 238 -11.01 21.09 -13.07
CA ILE A 238 -12.24 20.49 -13.58
C ILE A 238 -13.38 20.97 -12.71
N GLY A 239 -14.27 21.78 -13.28
CA GLY A 239 -15.45 22.29 -12.58
C GLY A 239 -16.35 21.18 -12.04
N ALA A 240 -17.25 21.54 -11.12
CA ALA A 240 -18.28 20.63 -10.61
C ALA A 240 -19.17 20.12 -11.76
N GLY A 241 -19.40 18.81 -11.84
CA GLY A 241 -20.20 18.18 -12.91
C GLY A 241 -19.57 18.25 -14.30
N ALA A 242 -18.33 18.70 -14.45
CA ALA A 242 -17.71 18.97 -15.75
C ALA A 242 -16.85 17.80 -16.24
N THR A 243 -16.73 17.71 -17.57
CA THR A 243 -15.76 16.85 -18.26
C THR A 243 -14.69 17.70 -18.92
N VAL A 244 -13.44 17.27 -18.80
CA VAL A 244 -12.32 17.85 -19.54
C VAL A 244 -11.72 16.82 -20.48
N THR A 245 -11.42 17.24 -21.71
CA THR A 245 -10.53 16.50 -22.60
C THR A 245 -9.10 16.96 -22.32
N ILE A 246 -8.23 16.02 -21.95
CA ILE A 246 -6.82 16.30 -21.70
C ILE A 246 -6.16 16.66 -23.04
N GLY A 247 -5.46 17.79 -23.07
CA GLY A 247 -4.73 18.23 -24.25
C GLY A 247 -3.61 17.26 -24.62
N GLY A 248 -3.46 17.03 -25.91
CA GLY A 248 -2.49 16.11 -26.49
C GLY A 248 -2.89 14.65 -26.47
N LYS A 249 -1.92 13.79 -26.80
CA LYS A 249 -2.16 12.38 -27.08
C LYS A 249 -0.92 11.54 -26.83
N VAL A 250 -1.12 10.24 -26.62
CA VAL A 250 -0.03 9.26 -26.63
C VAL A 250 -0.17 8.33 -27.82
N GLY A 251 0.96 7.85 -28.32
CA GLY A 251 1.03 6.86 -29.39
C GLY A 251 1.82 5.63 -28.95
N PHE A 252 1.36 4.44 -29.31
CA PHE A 252 2.13 3.20 -29.14
C PHE A 252 1.58 2.10 -30.05
N LYS A 253 2.34 1.01 -30.18
CA LYS A 253 1.94 -0.17 -30.96
C LYS A 253 0.78 -0.90 -30.26
N PRO A 254 -0.42 -0.99 -30.87
CA PRO A 254 -1.61 -1.50 -30.19
C PRO A 254 -1.50 -2.96 -29.73
N SER A 255 -0.76 -3.79 -30.47
CA SER A 255 -0.57 -5.21 -30.16
C SER A 255 0.46 -5.49 -29.06
N SER A 256 1.19 -4.47 -28.58
CA SER A 256 2.21 -4.65 -27.55
C SER A 256 1.64 -4.82 -26.14
N VAL A 257 0.41 -4.38 -25.91
CA VAL A 257 -0.24 -4.39 -24.59
C VAL A 257 -1.73 -4.67 -24.71
N THR A 258 -2.31 -5.23 -23.65
CA THR A 258 -3.77 -5.21 -23.44
C THR A 258 -4.12 -3.99 -22.57
N LEU A 259 -5.14 -3.22 -22.97
CA LEU A 259 -5.61 -2.06 -22.23
C LEU A 259 -6.70 -2.45 -21.22
N GLY A 260 -6.60 -1.95 -20.00
CA GLY A 260 -7.65 -2.03 -19.00
C GLY A 260 -8.58 -0.82 -19.01
N THR A 261 -9.58 -0.83 -18.13
CA THR A 261 -10.49 0.30 -17.93
C THR A 261 -9.75 1.47 -17.26
N PRO A 262 -9.74 2.67 -17.87
CA PRO A 262 -9.11 3.83 -17.25
C PRO A 262 -9.86 4.27 -15.98
N TYR A 263 -9.14 4.83 -15.03
CA TYR A 263 -9.72 5.32 -13.77
C TYR A 263 -8.99 6.56 -13.23
N VAL A 264 -9.67 7.33 -12.39
CA VAL A 264 -9.06 8.47 -11.68
C VAL A 264 -8.38 7.97 -10.42
N ARG A 265 -7.08 8.23 -10.31
CA ARG A 265 -6.23 7.78 -9.20
C ARG A 265 -6.24 8.77 -8.04
N ALA A 266 -6.19 10.06 -8.34
CA ALA A 266 -6.16 11.10 -7.31
C ALA A 266 -6.64 12.44 -7.88
N VAL A 267 -7.37 13.20 -7.08
CA VAL A 267 -7.74 14.60 -7.37
C VAL A 267 -7.14 15.54 -6.32
N ASN A 268 -7.12 16.84 -6.62
CA ASN A 268 -6.58 17.87 -5.74
C ASN A 268 -5.15 17.56 -5.32
N CYS A 269 -4.30 17.10 -6.26
CA CYS A 269 -2.86 16.89 -6.04
C CYS A 269 -2.10 18.23 -5.86
N ASN A 270 -2.77 19.26 -5.38
CA ASN A 270 -2.15 20.48 -4.91
C ASN A 270 -1.40 20.18 -3.62
N PRO A 271 -0.24 20.83 -3.40
CA PRO A 271 0.25 20.94 -2.06
C PRO A 271 -0.80 21.69 -1.20
N PRO A 272 -1.02 21.25 0.04
CA PRO A 272 -1.93 21.85 1.01
C PRO A 272 -1.54 23.31 1.27
N LYS A 273 -2.22 24.28 0.63
CA LYS A 273 -1.93 25.72 0.79
C LYS A 273 -0.44 26.05 0.64
N GLY A 274 0.09 26.06 -0.58
CA GLY A 274 1.53 26.33 -0.73
C GLY A 274 2.07 26.70 -2.10
N GLU A 275 1.28 26.75 -3.15
CA GLU A 275 1.73 27.40 -4.39
C GLU A 275 1.03 28.75 -4.51
N GLY A 276 1.81 29.83 -4.61
CA GLY A 276 1.31 31.19 -4.79
C GLY A 276 0.77 31.90 -3.54
N THR A 277 0.93 31.33 -2.34
CA THR A 277 0.63 32.02 -1.06
C THR A 277 1.94 32.38 -0.35
N SER A 278 1.91 33.33 0.59
CA SER A 278 3.10 33.71 1.39
C SER A 278 3.67 32.54 2.21
N GLY A 279 2.89 31.47 2.46
CA GLY A 279 3.38 30.21 3.04
C GLY A 279 4.12 29.31 2.05
N GLY A 280 3.92 29.54 0.75
CA GLY A 280 4.55 28.86 -0.38
C GLY A 280 5.89 29.44 -0.83
N GLU A 281 6.14 30.71 -0.54
CA GLU A 281 7.40 31.37 -0.87
C GLU A 281 8.57 30.70 -0.15
N LEU A 282 9.69 30.53 -0.86
CA LEU A 282 10.94 30.08 -0.25
C LEU A 282 11.41 31.19 0.70
N LYS A 283 11.47 30.89 2.00
CA LYS A 283 11.96 31.83 3.02
C LYS A 283 13.48 32.06 2.97
N TYR A 284 14.17 31.50 1.97
CA TYR A 284 15.61 31.57 1.83
C TYR A 284 15.98 31.74 0.36
N THR A 285 17.00 32.57 0.12
CA THR A 285 17.58 32.78 -1.21
C THR A 285 18.36 31.55 -1.63
N LEU A 286 18.09 31.02 -2.83
CA LEU A 286 18.89 29.97 -3.43
C LEU A 286 20.19 30.58 -3.96
N THR A 287 21.30 30.34 -3.24
CA THR A 287 22.61 30.92 -3.58
C THR A 287 23.50 29.95 -4.38
N GLY A 288 23.10 28.69 -4.54
CA GLY A 288 23.90 27.65 -5.20
C GLY A 288 25.14 27.20 -4.40
N GLN A 289 25.31 27.69 -3.17
CA GLN A 289 26.40 27.29 -2.28
C GLN A 289 25.96 26.14 -1.37
N LEU A 290 26.83 25.14 -1.21
CA LEU A 290 26.61 24.05 -0.26
C LEU A 290 26.78 24.57 1.17
N LYS A 291 25.89 24.14 2.07
CA LYS A 291 25.97 24.43 3.50
C LYS A 291 26.05 23.11 4.28
N ASP A 292 27.14 22.94 5.02
CA ASP A 292 27.23 21.86 5.99
C ASP A 292 26.17 22.07 7.07
N THR A 293 25.21 21.14 7.12
CA THR A 293 24.07 21.19 8.04
C THR A 293 24.22 20.05 9.03
N PRO A 294 24.36 20.32 10.34
CA PRO A 294 24.39 19.29 11.36
C PRO A 294 23.19 18.36 11.24
N TYR A 295 23.35 17.06 11.50
CA TYR A 295 22.28 16.07 11.33
C TYR A 295 20.96 16.50 12.00
N ALA A 296 21.02 16.96 13.26
CA ALA A 296 19.87 17.44 14.03
C ALA A 296 19.15 18.65 13.40
N GLU A 297 19.80 19.36 12.47
CA GLU A 297 19.22 20.48 11.75
C GLU A 297 18.65 20.12 10.38
N THR A 298 18.97 18.92 9.86
CA THR A 298 18.43 18.39 8.60
C THR A 298 16.93 18.09 8.72
N PRO A 299 16.18 18.03 7.60
CA PRO A 299 14.79 17.60 7.60
C PRO A 299 14.60 16.27 8.34
N VAL A 300 15.43 15.27 8.06
CA VAL A 300 15.34 13.94 8.71
C VAL A 300 15.74 14.00 10.18
N GLY A 301 16.71 14.82 10.58
CA GLY A 301 17.08 14.96 11.99
C GLY A 301 16.01 15.67 12.84
N LYS A 302 15.26 16.61 12.25
CA LYS A 302 14.17 17.34 12.92
C LYS A 302 12.85 16.56 12.94
N HIS A 303 12.56 15.86 11.85
CA HIS A 303 11.25 15.27 11.58
C HIS A 303 11.27 13.73 11.57
N GLY A 304 12.44 13.12 11.71
CA GLY A 304 12.60 11.68 11.60
C GLY A 304 12.42 11.15 10.18
N ARG A 305 12.21 9.84 10.07
CA ARG A 305 12.03 9.17 8.79
C ARG A 305 10.71 9.59 8.14
N LEU A 306 10.82 10.26 7.00
CA LEU A 306 9.67 10.60 6.18
C LEU A 306 9.06 9.33 5.56
N HIS A 307 7.74 9.30 5.44
CA HIS A 307 6.99 8.22 4.80
C HIS A 307 5.75 8.77 4.08
N LEU A 308 5.06 7.94 3.29
CA LEU A 308 3.80 8.33 2.64
C LEU A 308 2.62 7.90 3.50
N ALA A 309 1.66 8.79 3.72
CA ALA A 309 0.42 8.48 4.43
C ALA A 309 -0.77 9.24 3.82
N LYS A 310 -1.99 8.76 4.09
CA LYS A 310 -3.20 9.56 3.85
C LYS A 310 -3.34 10.59 4.97
N VAL A 311 -3.69 11.82 4.61
CA VAL A 311 -3.94 12.88 5.59
C VAL A 311 -5.25 13.58 5.26
N ASP A 312 -6.10 13.73 6.28
CA ASP A 312 -7.36 14.45 6.18
C ASP A 312 -7.16 15.85 5.60
N GLY A 313 -7.99 16.20 4.61
CA GLY A 313 -7.91 17.47 3.88
C GLY A 313 -7.04 17.44 2.61
N TYR A 314 -6.42 16.31 2.26
CA TYR A 314 -5.59 16.15 1.05
C TYR A 314 -6.21 15.21 0.00
N GLY A 315 -7.48 14.83 0.18
CA GLY A 315 -8.13 13.83 -0.68
C GLY A 315 -7.48 12.44 -0.53
N ASN A 316 -7.56 11.62 -1.58
CA ASN A 316 -6.88 10.32 -1.62
C ASN A 316 -5.40 10.39 -2.05
N ALA A 317 -4.86 11.60 -2.27
CA ALA A 317 -3.47 11.76 -2.65
C ALA A 317 -2.55 11.35 -1.48
N PRO A 318 -1.57 10.45 -1.71
CA PRO A 318 -0.57 10.13 -0.71
C PRO A 318 0.29 11.37 -0.40
N VAL A 319 0.42 11.70 0.88
CA VAL A 319 1.14 12.87 1.37
C VAL A 319 2.43 12.41 2.01
N ILE A 320 3.54 13.11 1.76
CA ILE A 320 4.77 12.89 2.53
C ILE A 320 4.49 13.38 3.94
N VAL A 321 4.72 12.53 4.93
CA VAL A 321 4.56 12.84 6.36
C VAL A 321 5.86 12.58 7.11
N ASP A 322 6.03 13.26 8.24
CA ASP A 322 7.11 13.01 9.19
C ASP A 322 6.90 11.73 10.00
N GLN A 323 7.85 11.36 10.87
CA GLN A 323 7.74 10.13 11.67
C GLN A 323 6.53 10.10 12.62
N TYR A 324 5.88 11.24 12.85
CA TYR A 324 4.69 11.38 13.69
C TYR A 324 3.40 11.46 12.85
N GLY A 325 3.48 11.22 11.53
CA GLY A 325 2.34 11.29 10.63
C GLY A 325 1.90 12.70 10.27
N LYS A 326 2.70 13.74 10.57
CA LYS A 326 2.36 15.12 10.19
C LYS A 326 2.78 15.41 8.75
N PRO A 327 1.91 16.05 7.93
CA PRO A 327 2.28 16.48 6.59
C PRO A 327 3.60 17.23 6.55
N PHE A 328 4.45 16.81 5.63
CA PHE A 328 5.75 17.36 5.41
C PHE A 328 5.94 17.71 3.94
N GLN A 329 6.40 18.93 3.67
CA GLN A 329 6.71 19.37 2.31
C GLN A 329 8.21 19.52 2.16
N MET A 330 8.81 18.70 1.30
CA MET A 330 10.20 18.91 0.90
C MET A 330 10.28 20.09 -0.08
N ARG A 331 11.14 21.06 0.21
CA ARG A 331 11.48 22.17 -0.69
C ARG A 331 13.00 22.21 -0.81
N GLY A 332 13.51 22.33 -2.03
CA GLY A 332 14.93 22.33 -2.31
C GLY A 332 15.21 22.84 -3.71
N ALA A 333 16.48 23.09 -3.99
CA ALA A 333 17.03 23.32 -5.33
C ALA A 333 18.28 22.45 -5.50
#